data_AF-A0A0S8A3F8-F1
#
_entry.id   AF-A0A0S8A3F8-F1
#
_cell.length_a   1.000
_cell.length_b   1.000
_cell.length_c   1.000
_cell.angle_alpha   90.00
_cell.angle_beta   90.00
_cell.angle_gamma   90.00
#
_symmetry.space_group_name_H-M   'P 1'
#
loop_
_entity.id
_entity.type
_entity.pdbx_description
1 polymer ?
#
loop_
_entity_poly.entity_id
_entity_poly.type
_entity_poly.pdbx_seq_one_letter_code
_entity_poly.pdbx_strand_id
1 'polypeptide(L)'
;EPTANGAVINSKYNGMLEFASNKGTQHIVANARIIALQKGNQLHIASFELLDSKVSAVAPGLDVSEENQADTSNKIPVVIPNAAQLQDLTTQLVTAYEAGNIEKFIALFSEDAKTNDRIDLTGIREDYSQLFHTTTDRQMFIQNLQWTDASIGAKGIGDLEVVVLSNNTNTVYTMKGKIQIVAQQLHGKTRITHLYHIERQK
;
A
#
# COMPACT_ATOMS: atom_id res chain seq x y z
N GLU A 1 8.66 11.33 -37.12
CA GLU A 1 9.22 10.03 -36.68
C GLU A 1 10.18 10.26 -35.53
N PRO A 2 10.39 9.32 -34.59
CA PRO A 2 9.79 7.98 -34.46
C PRO A 2 8.71 7.92 -33.36
N THR A 3 7.68 7.11 -33.60
CA THR A 3 6.66 6.74 -32.60
C THR A 3 7.30 5.77 -31.59
N ALA A 4 7.41 6.20 -30.34
CA ALA A 4 7.87 5.36 -29.23
C ALA A 4 6.76 4.36 -28.84
N ASN A 5 6.40 3.45 -29.75
CA ASN A 5 5.59 2.29 -29.43
C ASN A 5 6.50 1.25 -28.76
N GLY A 6 6.70 1.41 -27.44
CA GLY A 6 7.34 0.38 -26.63
C GLY A 6 6.49 -0.88 -26.62
N ALA A 7 7.11 -2.04 -26.84
CA ALA A 7 6.43 -3.32 -26.76
C ALA A 7 6.07 -3.64 -25.31
N VAL A 8 4.82 -4.00 -25.07
CA VAL A 8 4.34 -4.51 -23.78
C VAL A 8 4.54 -6.02 -23.78
N ILE A 9 5.36 -6.52 -22.85
CA ILE A 9 5.54 -7.95 -22.62
C ILE A 9 4.74 -8.31 -21.38
N ASN A 10 3.73 -9.16 -21.53
CA ASN A 10 2.93 -9.71 -20.45
C ASN A 10 3.23 -11.20 -20.34
N SER A 11 3.89 -11.61 -19.27
CA SER A 11 4.34 -13.00 -19.10
C SER A 11 4.09 -13.49 -17.67
N LYS A 12 3.73 -14.77 -17.57
CA LYS A 12 3.58 -15.48 -16.29
C LYS A 12 4.87 -16.22 -16.01
N TYR A 13 5.45 -16.00 -14.84
CA TYR A 13 6.67 -16.63 -14.38
C TYR A 13 6.37 -17.47 -13.15
N ASN A 14 6.94 -18.67 -13.10
CA ASN A 14 6.96 -19.48 -11.88
C ASN A 14 8.36 -19.38 -11.29
N GLY A 15 8.47 -18.87 -10.07
CA GLY A 15 9.73 -18.67 -9.38
C GLY A 15 9.74 -19.38 -8.03
N MET A 16 10.86 -20.03 -7.71
CA MET A 16 11.15 -20.54 -6.38
C MET A 16 12.21 -19.63 -5.75
N LEU A 17 11.85 -18.91 -4.69
CA LEU A 17 12.78 -18.14 -3.88
C LEU A 17 13.18 -18.96 -2.66
N GLU A 18 14.48 -19.14 -2.47
CA GLU A 18 15.04 -19.79 -1.29
C GLU A 18 15.74 -18.76 -0.41
N PHE A 19 15.43 -18.74 0.89
CA PHE A 19 16.17 -17.91 1.83
C PHE A 19 16.43 -18.64 3.15
N ALA A 20 17.61 -18.40 3.70
CA ALA A 20 18.02 -18.94 4.99
C ALA A 20 17.39 -18.12 6.12
N SER A 21 16.75 -18.81 7.07
CA SER A 21 16.26 -18.23 8.31
C SER A 21 16.95 -18.89 9.51
N ASN A 22 16.82 -18.29 10.69
CA ASN A 22 17.21 -18.89 11.97
C ASN A 22 16.46 -20.20 12.29
N LYS A 23 15.42 -20.55 11.51
CA LYS A 23 14.66 -21.80 11.59
C LYS A 23 14.98 -22.78 10.45
N GLY A 24 16.03 -22.51 9.66
CA GLY A 24 16.41 -23.29 8.48
C GLY A 24 16.07 -22.61 7.16
N THR A 25 16.34 -23.31 6.06
CA THR A 25 16.02 -22.87 4.70
C THR A 25 14.51 -22.89 4.47
N GLN A 26 13.95 -21.77 4.01
CA GLN A 26 12.55 -21.67 3.60
C GLN A 26 12.46 -21.51 2.09
N HIS A 27 11.49 -22.20 1.48
CA HIS A 27 11.19 -22.10 0.07
C HIS A 27 9.84 -21.40 -0.12
N ILE A 28 9.82 -20.33 -0.91
CA ILE A 28 8.60 -19.71 -1.40
C ILE A 28 8.48 -20.05 -2.88
N VAL A 29 7.46 -20.82 -3.22
CA VAL A 29 7.05 -21.02 -4.62
C VAL A 29 5.90 -20.06 -4.88
N ALA A 30 6.06 -19.19 -5.87
CA ALA A 30 5.00 -18.27 -6.27
C ALA A 30 4.92 -18.12 -7.78
N ASN A 31 3.69 -18.00 -8.27
CA ASN A 31 3.42 -17.54 -9.61
C ASN A 31 3.46 -16.01 -9.59
N ALA A 32 4.22 -15.40 -10.49
CA ALA A 32 4.25 -13.96 -10.69
C ALA A 32 3.78 -13.60 -12.09
N ARG A 33 2.95 -12.57 -12.21
CA ARG A 33 2.75 -11.85 -13.46
C ARG A 33 3.70 -10.67 -13.48
N ILE A 34 4.48 -10.56 -14.55
CA ILE A 34 5.36 -9.43 -14.77
C ILE A 34 4.93 -8.78 -16.08
N ILE A 35 4.61 -7.49 -16.01
CA ILE A 35 4.43 -6.65 -17.18
C ILE A 35 5.69 -5.83 -17.31
N ALA A 36 6.35 -5.93 -18.45
CA ALA A 36 7.53 -5.13 -18.74
C ALA A 36 7.32 -4.31 -20.01
N LEU A 37 7.86 -3.09 -20.00
CA LEU A 37 7.89 -2.15 -21.11
C LEU A 37 9.33 -2.05 -21.59
N GLN A 38 9.56 -2.39 -22.85
CA GLN A 38 10.86 -2.13 -23.47
C GLN A 38 10.88 -0.72 -24.06
N LYS A 39 11.81 0.12 -23.59
CA LYS A 39 12.07 1.47 -24.13
C LYS A 39 13.52 1.52 -24.62
N GLY A 40 13.72 1.50 -25.93
CA GLY A 40 15.05 1.34 -26.52
C GLY A 40 15.71 0.03 -26.09
N ASN A 41 16.93 0.09 -25.54
CA ASN A 41 17.66 -1.06 -25.02
C ASN A 41 17.42 -1.34 -23.52
N GLN A 42 16.47 -0.62 -22.89
CA GLN A 42 16.17 -0.80 -21.48
C GLN A 42 14.81 -1.50 -21.30
N LEU A 43 14.81 -2.53 -20.45
CA LEU A 43 13.61 -3.22 -20.01
C LEU A 43 13.17 -2.61 -18.69
N HIS A 44 11.97 -2.03 -18.66
CA HIS A 44 11.35 -1.49 -17.46
C HIS A 44 10.28 -2.45 -16.99
N ILE A 45 10.35 -2.93 -15.75
CA ILE A 45 9.24 -3.67 -15.17
C ILE A 45 8.15 -2.66 -14.81
N ALA A 46 7.02 -2.73 -15.50
CA ALA A 46 5.87 -1.85 -15.35
C ALA A 46 4.87 -2.33 -14.29
N SER A 47 4.80 -3.65 -14.06
CA SER A 47 3.98 -4.25 -13.01
C SER A 47 4.56 -5.60 -12.60
N PHE A 48 4.45 -5.91 -11.31
CA PHE A 48 4.79 -7.20 -10.72
C PHE A 48 3.68 -7.59 -9.75
N GLU A 49 3.05 -8.74 -9.99
CA GLU A 49 1.94 -9.25 -9.19
C GLU A 49 2.21 -10.71 -8.81
N LEU A 50 2.16 -11.05 -7.53
CA LEU A 50 2.18 -12.43 -7.06
C LEU A 50 0.76 -13.01 -7.13
N LEU A 51 0.56 -14.01 -7.97
CA LEU A 51 -0.76 -14.58 -8.28
C LEU A 51 -1.23 -15.63 -7.27
N ASP A 52 -0.32 -16.28 -6.53
CA ASP A 52 -0.65 -17.37 -5.60
C ASP A 52 0.39 -17.50 -4.47
N SER A 53 0.62 -16.45 -3.69
CA SER A 53 1.52 -16.51 -2.53
C SER A 53 0.84 -17.22 -1.34
N LYS A 54 0.78 -18.55 -1.36
CA LYS A 54 0.55 -19.32 -0.12
C LYS A 54 1.83 -19.31 0.72
N VAL A 55 1.97 -18.29 1.57
CA VAL A 55 3.00 -18.29 2.62
C VAL A 55 2.50 -19.15 3.78
N SER A 56 2.92 -20.41 3.84
CA SER A 56 2.67 -21.27 5.00
C SER A 56 3.82 -21.11 5.99
N ALA A 57 3.66 -20.22 6.96
CA ALA A 57 4.55 -20.13 8.11
C ALA A 57 3.84 -20.71 9.34
N VAL A 58 4.22 -21.93 9.73
CA VAL A 58 3.77 -22.53 11.00
C VAL A 58 4.64 -21.97 12.12
N ALA A 59 4.07 -21.14 12.99
CA ALA A 59 4.71 -20.75 14.24
C ALA A 59 4.34 -21.78 15.34
N PRO A 60 5.31 -22.31 16.12
CA PRO A 60 5.01 -23.14 17.26
C PRO A 60 4.63 -22.28 18.49
N GLY A 61 3.42 -22.54 19.00
CA GLY A 61 2.95 -22.42 20.39
C GLY A 61 3.36 -21.21 21.23
N LEU A 62 2.39 -20.36 21.57
CA LEU A 62 2.39 -19.57 22.79
C LEU A 62 0.98 -19.60 23.41
N ASP A 63 0.97 -20.13 24.63
CA ASP A 63 -0.16 -20.39 25.51
C ASP A 63 -0.75 -19.09 26.05
N VAL A 64 -2.08 -19.07 26.21
CA VAL A 64 -2.85 -17.94 26.73
C VAL A 64 -3.15 -18.21 28.20
N SER A 65 -2.85 -17.26 29.07
CA SER A 65 -3.38 -17.23 30.44
C SER A 65 -3.69 -15.80 30.85
N GLU A 66 -4.95 -15.59 31.22
CA GLU A 66 -5.53 -14.33 31.73
C GLU A 66 -5.29 -14.15 33.24
N GLU A 67 -5.23 -12.87 33.65
CA GLU A 67 -5.92 -12.24 34.81
C GLU A 67 -5.03 -11.24 35.59
N ASN A 68 -5.37 -9.94 35.53
CA ASN A 68 -6.05 -9.26 36.65
C ASN A 68 -6.46 -7.81 36.36
N GLN A 69 -7.62 -7.48 36.94
CA GLN A 69 -8.39 -6.22 37.04
C GLN A 69 -7.62 -5.14 37.84
N ALA A 70 -7.93 -3.83 37.92
CA ALA A 70 -8.90 -2.90 37.36
C ALA A 70 -8.40 -1.45 37.65
N ASP A 71 -8.99 -0.49 36.92
CA ASP A 71 -9.43 0.84 37.39
C ASP A 71 -8.78 2.14 36.82
N THR A 72 -9.70 2.99 36.35
CA THR A 72 -9.68 4.42 36.02
C THR A 72 -9.10 4.95 34.69
N SER A 73 -10.01 5.58 33.94
CA SER A 73 -9.86 6.37 32.69
C SER A 73 -9.94 5.57 31.39
N ASN A 74 -11.11 5.64 30.74
CA ASN A 74 -11.52 4.93 29.54
C ASN A 74 -10.68 5.36 28.31
N LYS A 75 -9.45 4.88 28.22
CA LYS A 75 -8.56 5.00 27.07
C LYS A 75 -8.45 3.62 26.45
N ILE A 76 -9.21 3.37 25.37
CA ILE A 76 -9.14 2.12 24.60
C ILE A 76 -7.64 1.83 24.33
N PRO A 77 -7.11 0.66 24.71
CA PRO A 77 -5.71 0.36 24.49
C PRO A 77 -5.42 0.43 22.99
N VAL A 78 -4.50 1.33 22.63
CA VAL A 78 -4.06 1.49 21.24
C VAL A 78 -3.27 0.25 20.88
N VAL A 79 -3.89 -0.65 20.11
CA VAL A 79 -3.20 -1.82 19.57
C VAL A 79 -2.41 -1.39 18.34
N ILE A 80 -1.09 -1.56 18.42
CA ILE A 80 -0.17 -1.20 17.33
C ILE A 80 -0.17 -2.34 16.31
N PRO A 81 -0.45 -2.09 15.01
CA PRO A 81 -0.37 -3.11 13.99
C PRO A 81 1.05 -3.65 13.83
N ASN A 82 1.19 -4.95 13.62
CA ASN A 82 2.49 -5.57 13.35
C ASN A 82 2.96 -5.34 11.90
N ALA A 83 4.23 -5.66 11.62
CA ALA A 83 4.85 -5.44 10.31
C ALA A 83 4.10 -6.08 9.13
N ALA A 84 3.57 -7.30 9.30
CA ALA A 84 2.83 -7.98 8.24
C ALA A 84 1.50 -7.26 7.93
N GLN A 85 0.80 -6.79 8.96
CA GLN A 85 -0.42 -6.01 8.82
C GLN A 85 -0.18 -4.63 8.16
N LEU A 86 0.95 -3.99 8.45
CA LEU A 86 1.33 -2.71 7.85
C LEU A 86 1.71 -2.86 6.37
N GLN A 87 2.39 -3.97 6.02
CA GLN A 87 2.71 -4.30 4.65
C GLN A 87 1.45 -4.61 3.83
N ASP A 88 0.53 -5.39 4.40
CA ASP A 88 -0.76 -5.71 3.80
C ASP A 88 -1.59 -4.44 3.57
N LEU A 89 -1.69 -3.56 4.58
CA LEU A 89 -2.37 -2.26 4.45
C LEU A 89 -1.82 -1.43 3.29
N THR A 90 -0.48 -1.32 3.20
CA THR A 90 0.18 -0.54 2.14
C THR A 90 -0.07 -1.14 0.76
N THR A 91 -0.05 -2.47 0.66
CA THR A 91 -0.32 -3.19 -0.59
C THR A 91 -1.76 -2.95 -1.04
N GLN A 92 -2.73 -3.09 -0.13
CA GLN A 92 -4.14 -2.83 -0.42
C GLN A 92 -4.39 -1.37 -0.83
N LEU A 93 -3.69 -0.41 -0.20
CA LEU A 93 -3.77 1.01 -0.54
C LEU A 93 -3.37 1.25 -1.99
N VAL A 94 -2.20 0.76 -2.40
CA VAL A 94 -1.69 0.88 -3.77
C VAL A 94 -2.65 0.20 -4.74
N THR A 95 -3.00 -1.06 -4.51
CA THR A 95 -3.87 -1.83 -5.42
C THR A 95 -5.24 -1.18 -5.58
N ALA A 96 -5.87 -0.71 -4.51
CA ALA A 96 -7.18 -0.07 -4.60
C ALA A 96 -7.11 1.28 -5.34
N TYR A 97 -6.04 2.05 -5.14
CA TYR A 97 -5.81 3.32 -5.82
C TYR A 97 -5.61 3.15 -7.33
N GLU A 98 -4.72 2.25 -7.73
CA GLU A 98 -4.40 1.98 -9.14
C GLU A 98 -5.63 1.45 -9.87
N ALA A 99 -6.36 0.50 -9.26
CA ALA A 99 -7.60 -0.03 -9.80
C ALA A 99 -8.76 0.98 -9.85
N GLY A 100 -8.63 2.15 -9.22
CA GLY A 100 -9.71 3.13 -9.11
C GLY A 100 -10.92 2.60 -8.34
N ASN A 101 -10.70 1.63 -7.44
CA ASN A 101 -11.77 1.01 -6.68
C ASN A 101 -12.05 1.83 -5.42
N ILE A 102 -12.97 2.80 -5.53
CA ILE A 102 -13.31 3.70 -4.43
C ILE A 102 -13.77 2.95 -3.19
N GLU A 103 -14.61 1.91 -3.33
CA GLU A 103 -15.12 1.17 -2.18
C GLU A 103 -14.00 0.47 -1.40
N LYS A 104 -13.07 -0.18 -2.10
CA LYS A 104 -11.91 -0.80 -1.47
C LYS A 104 -10.95 0.22 -0.88
N PHE A 105 -10.74 1.34 -1.57
CA PHE A 105 -9.82 2.39 -1.13
C PHE A 105 -10.29 3.02 0.18
N ILE A 106 -11.55 3.47 0.23
CA ILE A 106 -12.12 4.16 1.38
C ILE A 106 -12.29 3.20 2.58
N ALA A 107 -12.49 1.91 2.32
CA ALA A 107 -12.54 0.89 3.37
C ALA A 107 -11.21 0.69 4.14
N LEU A 108 -10.10 1.27 3.69
CA LEU A 108 -8.80 1.23 4.39
C LEU A 108 -8.66 2.32 5.45
N PHE A 109 -9.51 3.33 5.42
CA PHE A 109 -9.43 4.48 6.32
C PHE A 109 -10.32 4.29 7.55
N SER A 110 -9.97 4.95 8.66
CA SER A 110 -10.89 5.14 9.79
C SER A 110 -11.95 6.20 9.46
N GLU A 111 -13.03 6.23 10.23
CA GLU A 111 -14.11 7.22 10.03
C GLU A 111 -13.64 8.66 10.22
N ASP A 112 -12.69 8.86 11.13
CA ASP A 112 -12.07 10.13 11.50
C ASP A 112 -10.73 10.40 10.78
N ALA A 113 -10.48 9.69 9.68
CA ALA A 113 -9.21 9.79 8.98
C ALA A 113 -8.97 11.18 8.40
N LYS A 114 -7.70 11.60 8.39
CA LYS A 114 -7.27 12.92 7.92
C LYS A 114 -6.29 12.82 6.77
N THR A 115 -6.40 13.74 5.83
CA THR A 115 -5.47 13.94 4.73
C THR A 115 -4.98 15.39 4.71
N ASN A 116 -4.16 15.74 3.72
CA ASN A 116 -3.73 17.12 3.48
C ASN A 116 -4.90 18.11 3.49
N ASP A 117 -6.00 17.75 2.82
CA ASP A 117 -7.08 18.68 2.49
C ASP A 117 -8.40 18.34 3.20
N ARG A 118 -8.51 17.13 3.78
CA ARG A 118 -9.76 16.62 4.37
C ARG A 118 -9.56 16.14 5.80
N ILE A 119 -10.58 16.35 6.62
CA ILE A 119 -10.58 15.99 8.05
C ILE A 119 -11.50 14.81 8.38
N ASP A 120 -12.18 14.25 7.38
CA ASP A 120 -13.14 13.16 7.53
C ASP A 120 -13.18 12.25 6.29
N LEU A 121 -13.78 11.06 6.48
CA LEU A 121 -13.90 10.04 5.45
C LEU A 121 -14.76 10.47 4.26
N THR A 122 -15.76 11.34 4.48
CA THR A 122 -16.66 11.82 3.42
C THR A 122 -15.92 12.68 2.42
N GLY A 123 -15.15 13.66 2.89
CA GLY A 123 -14.33 14.51 2.04
C GLY A 123 -13.25 13.71 1.31
N ILE A 124 -12.62 12.74 1.99
CA ILE A 124 -11.67 11.82 1.33
C ILE A 124 -12.36 11.06 0.20
N ARG A 125 -13.57 10.55 0.43
CA ARG A 125 -14.34 9.84 -0.60
C ARG A 125 -14.64 10.72 -1.79
N GLU A 126 -15.06 11.96 -1.57
CA GLU A 126 -15.38 12.91 -2.65
C GLU A 126 -14.15 13.17 -3.53
N ASP A 127 -13.01 13.51 -2.93
CA ASP A 127 -11.78 13.83 -3.68
C ASP A 127 -11.29 12.66 -4.52
N TYR A 128 -11.18 11.48 -3.91
CA TYR A 128 -10.71 10.30 -4.61
C TYR A 128 -11.74 9.76 -5.61
N SER A 129 -13.05 9.94 -5.36
CA SER A 129 -14.07 9.63 -6.36
C SER A 129 -13.87 10.51 -7.59
N GLN A 130 -13.74 11.83 -7.41
CA GLN A 130 -13.51 12.74 -8.53
C GLN A 130 -12.23 12.39 -9.29
N LEU A 131 -11.13 12.13 -8.58
CA LEU A 131 -9.88 11.68 -9.19
C LEU A 131 -10.07 10.40 -10.01
N PHE A 132 -10.71 9.38 -9.45
CA PHE A 132 -10.87 8.08 -10.12
C PHE A 132 -11.80 8.17 -11.34
N HIS A 133 -12.82 9.03 -11.31
CA HIS A 133 -13.71 9.26 -12.46
C HIS A 133 -13.07 10.08 -13.59
N THR A 134 -12.07 10.91 -13.29
CA THR A 134 -11.43 11.82 -14.25
C THR A 134 -10.10 11.28 -14.81
N THR A 135 -9.77 10.02 -14.51
CA THR A 135 -8.49 9.42 -14.85
C THR A 135 -8.67 8.01 -15.38
N THR A 136 -7.97 7.71 -16.47
CA THR A 136 -8.04 6.40 -17.14
C THR A 136 -7.07 5.41 -16.52
N ASP A 137 -5.90 5.89 -16.08
CA ASP A 137 -4.86 5.08 -15.48
C ASP A 137 -4.18 5.85 -14.35
N ARG A 138 -3.75 5.11 -13.32
CA ARG A 138 -3.14 5.61 -12.10
C ARG A 138 -2.11 4.59 -11.62
N GLN A 139 -0.92 5.05 -11.31
CA GLN A 139 0.14 4.24 -10.71
C GLN A 139 0.67 4.91 -9.45
N MET A 140 0.92 4.12 -8.41
CA MET A 140 1.42 4.60 -7.12
C MET A 140 2.63 3.78 -6.69
N PHE A 141 3.76 4.46 -6.53
CA PHE A 141 5.00 3.89 -6.04
C PHE A 141 5.33 4.46 -4.67
N ILE A 142 5.29 3.61 -3.65
CA ILE A 142 5.76 3.94 -2.30
C ILE A 142 7.07 3.18 -2.07
N GLN A 143 8.15 3.90 -1.84
CA GLN A 143 9.49 3.33 -1.64
C GLN A 143 10.08 3.77 -0.30
N ASN A 144 11.03 2.99 0.21
CA ASN A 144 11.75 3.29 1.44
C ASN A 144 10.82 3.60 2.64
N LEU A 145 9.64 2.98 2.69
CA LEU A 145 8.66 3.19 3.75
C LEU A 145 9.18 2.58 5.05
N GLN A 146 9.53 3.43 6.01
CA GLN A 146 10.00 3.03 7.32
C GLN A 146 8.89 3.23 8.35
N TRP A 147 8.53 2.16 9.05
CA TRP A 147 7.54 2.18 10.12
C TRP A 147 8.21 2.35 11.48
N THR A 148 7.65 3.23 12.31
CA THR A 148 8.03 3.44 13.70
C THR A 148 6.79 3.41 14.58
N ASP A 149 6.90 2.84 15.76
CA ASP A 149 5.84 2.91 16.77
C ASP A 149 5.62 4.36 17.21
N ALA A 150 4.37 4.75 17.35
CA ALA A 150 3.93 6.04 17.83
C ALA A 150 2.91 5.85 18.98
N SER A 151 2.71 6.90 19.78
CA SER A 151 1.77 6.87 20.91
C SER A 151 0.32 6.55 20.52
N ILE A 152 0.00 6.68 19.23
CA ILE A 152 -1.32 6.48 18.65
C ILE A 152 -1.29 5.49 17.47
N GLY A 153 -0.40 4.49 17.47
CA GLY A 153 -0.34 3.47 16.40
C GLY A 153 1.02 3.36 15.74
N ALA A 154 1.08 2.99 14.47
CA ALA A 154 2.32 2.92 13.69
C ALA A 154 2.38 4.09 12.70
N LYS A 155 3.55 4.72 12.59
CA LYS A 155 3.82 5.82 11.67
C LYS A 155 4.80 5.37 10.60
N GLY A 156 4.39 5.41 9.34
CA GLY A 156 5.21 5.12 8.17
C GLY A 156 5.62 6.41 7.46
N ILE A 157 6.90 6.56 7.11
CA ILE A 157 7.39 7.66 6.26
C ILE A 157 8.18 7.07 5.10
N GLY A 158 7.89 7.49 3.87
CA GLY A 158 8.54 6.97 2.67
C GLY A 158 8.58 7.98 1.51
N ASP A 159 9.20 7.58 0.41
CA ASP A 159 9.16 8.26 -0.88
C ASP A 159 7.87 7.90 -1.63
N LEU A 160 7.28 8.88 -2.31
CA LEU A 160 6.07 8.73 -3.11
C LEU A 160 6.30 9.21 -4.53
N GLU A 161 5.89 8.40 -5.50
CA GLU A 161 5.70 8.80 -6.88
C GLU A 161 4.32 8.34 -7.35
N VAL A 162 3.54 9.26 -7.91
CA VAL A 162 2.22 8.98 -8.47
C VAL A 162 2.22 9.42 -9.93
N VAL A 163 1.76 8.55 -10.82
CA VAL A 163 1.59 8.82 -12.24
C VAL A 163 0.12 8.67 -12.59
N VAL A 164 -0.45 9.67 -13.25
CA VAL A 164 -1.88 9.71 -13.57
C VAL A 164 -2.08 10.08 -15.03
N LEU A 165 -2.88 9.31 -15.75
CA LEU A 165 -3.35 9.64 -17.09
C LEU A 165 -4.77 10.19 -17.01
N SER A 166 -4.96 11.47 -17.34
CA SER A 166 -6.29 12.08 -17.37
C SER A 166 -7.10 11.58 -18.57
N ASN A 167 -8.39 11.30 -18.34
CA ASN A 167 -9.30 10.86 -19.39
C ASN A 167 -9.68 11.97 -20.37
N ASN A 168 -9.70 13.23 -19.92
CA ASN A 168 -10.22 14.37 -20.70
C ASN A 168 -9.17 14.96 -21.65
N THR A 169 -7.91 15.00 -21.19
CA THR A 169 -6.82 15.69 -21.90
C THR A 169 -5.81 14.73 -22.50
N ASN A 170 -5.86 13.44 -22.13
CA ASN A 170 -4.85 12.43 -22.45
C ASN A 170 -3.42 12.87 -22.03
N THR A 171 -3.33 13.71 -20.99
CA THR A 171 -2.07 14.17 -20.42
C THR A 171 -1.66 13.31 -19.25
N VAL A 172 -0.35 13.07 -19.16
CA VAL A 172 0.28 12.36 -18.05
C VAL A 172 0.76 13.38 -17.03
N TYR A 173 0.31 13.22 -15.79
CA TYR A 173 0.77 13.97 -14.63
C TYR A 173 1.65 13.07 -13.77
N THR A 174 2.75 13.62 -13.26
CA THR A 174 3.63 12.92 -12.33
C THR A 174 3.86 13.79 -11.11
N MET A 175 3.50 13.27 -9.94
CA MET A 175 3.77 13.88 -8.65
C MET A 175 4.86 13.07 -7.95
N LYS A 176 5.87 13.76 -7.40
CA LYS A 176 6.91 13.14 -6.59
C LYS A 176 7.02 13.87 -5.26
N GLY A 177 7.24 13.11 -4.20
CA GLY A 177 7.25 13.68 -2.85
C GLY A 177 7.57 12.68 -1.77
N LYS A 178 7.18 13.04 -0.55
CA LYS A 178 7.17 12.14 0.60
C LYS A 178 5.74 11.76 0.93
N ILE A 179 5.56 10.56 1.49
CA ILE A 179 4.30 10.11 2.08
C ILE A 179 4.49 9.83 3.56
N GLN A 180 3.49 10.19 4.35
CA GLN A 180 3.35 9.81 5.74
C GLN A 180 2.02 9.08 5.92
N ILE A 181 2.07 7.88 6.47
CA ILE A 181 0.90 7.06 6.79
C ILE A 181 0.89 6.86 8.30
N VAL A 182 -0.24 7.09 8.96
CA VAL A 182 -0.45 6.66 10.35
C VAL A 182 -1.55 5.61 10.35
N ALA A 183 -1.24 4.46 10.93
CA ALA A 183 -2.14 3.32 10.98
C ALA A 183 -2.38 2.84 12.41
N GLN A 184 -3.62 2.44 12.70
CA GLN A 184 -4.04 1.91 13.99
C GLN A 184 -4.81 0.61 13.79
N GLN A 185 -4.81 -0.27 14.78
CA GLN A 185 -5.71 -1.41 14.78
C GLN A 185 -7.01 -1.01 15.48
N LEU A 186 -8.10 -0.94 14.71
CA LEU A 186 -9.44 -0.56 15.14
C LEU A 186 -10.39 -1.73 14.86
N HIS A 187 -11.09 -2.20 15.89
CA HIS A 187 -12.02 -3.34 15.79
C HIS A 187 -11.41 -4.57 15.08
N GLY A 188 -10.14 -4.88 15.39
CA GLY A 188 -9.41 -6.01 14.81
C GLY A 188 -8.84 -5.77 13.40
N LYS A 189 -9.09 -4.62 12.76
CA LYS A 189 -8.59 -4.29 11.42
C LYS A 189 -7.58 -3.15 11.48
N THR A 190 -6.52 -3.25 10.67
CA THR A 190 -5.61 -2.12 10.48
C THR A 190 -6.29 -1.07 9.59
N ARG A 191 -6.29 0.18 10.05
CA ARG A 191 -6.92 1.33 9.41
C ARG A 191 -5.95 2.50 9.34
N ILE A 192 -6.01 3.24 8.25
CA ILE A 192 -5.30 4.51 8.07
C ILE A 192 -6.08 5.59 8.79
N THR A 193 -5.44 6.27 9.75
CA THR A 193 -6.01 7.43 10.44
C THR A 193 -5.46 8.74 9.88
N HIS A 194 -4.25 8.71 9.31
CA HIS A 194 -3.67 9.87 8.67
C HIS A 194 -2.93 9.47 7.40
N LEU A 195 -3.15 10.21 6.32
CA LEU A 195 -2.45 10.05 5.05
C LEU A 195 -2.04 11.41 4.53
N TYR A 196 -0.76 11.74 4.65
CA TYR A 196 -0.21 13.00 4.19
C TYR A 196 0.81 12.79 3.08
N HIS A 197 0.84 13.69 2.11
CA HIS A 197 1.89 13.78 1.12
C HIS A 197 2.49 15.18 1.11
N ILE A 198 3.79 15.28 0.82
CA ILE A 198 4.49 16.55 0.64
C ILE A 198 5.09 16.52 -0.74
N GLU A 199 4.57 17.35 -1.65
CA GLU A 199 5.13 17.52 -2.97
C GLU A 199 6.51 18.15 -2.89
N ARG A 200 7.46 17.65 -3.69
CA ARG A 200 8.67 18.41 -3.96
C ARG A 200 8.31 19.56 -4.90
N GLN A 201 8.30 20.78 -4.36
CA GLN A 201 8.35 21.99 -5.18
C GLN A 201 9.58 21.90 -6.10
N LYS A 202 9.37 22.12 -7.41
CA LYS A 202 10.45 22.21 -8.40
C LYS A 202 11.18 23.53 -8.28
#